data_AF-A0A9W9U3A6-F1
#
_entry.id   AF-A0A9W9U3A6-F1
#
_cell.length_a   1.000
_cell.length_b   1.000
_cell.length_c   1.000
_cell.angle_alpha   90.00
_cell.angle_beta   90.00
_cell.angle_gamma   90.00
#
_symmetry.space_group_name_H-M   'P 1'
#
loop_
_entity.id
_entity.type
_entity.pdbx_description
1 polymer ?
#
loop_
_entity_poly.entity_id
_entity_poly.type
_entity_poly.pdbx_seq_one_letter_code
_entity_poly.pdbx_strand_id
1 'polypeptide(L)' 'MTTIRKGALYGTVVTIVLAVIFTFFQGVEYSVSSFTISDSVYGSCFYFGTGFHGLHVMIGTAFLAVGL' A
#
# COMPACT_ATOMS: atom_id res chain seq x y z
N MET A 1 0.67 18.27 -26.66
CA MET A 1 1.04 18.55 -25.26
C MET A 1 -0.07 18.21 -24.25
N THR A 2 -1.33 18.63 -24.48
CA THR A 2 -2.43 18.46 -23.50
C THR A 2 -2.86 17.00 -23.27
N THR A 3 -2.82 16.14 -24.28
CA THR A 3 -3.20 14.72 -24.17
C THR A 3 -2.25 13.93 -23.26
N ILE A 4 -0.94 14.17 -23.38
CA ILE A 4 0.08 13.50 -22.55
C ILE A 4 -0.08 13.90 -21.07
N ARG A 5 -0.30 15.18 -20.80
CA ARG A 5 -0.55 15.68 -19.43
C ARG A 5 -1.79 15.03 -18.81
N LYS A 6 -2.89 14.96 -19.57
CA LYS A 6 -4.13 14.31 -19.10
C LYS A 6 -3.91 12.81 -18.82
N GLY A 7 -3.21 12.11 -19.72
CA GLY A 7 -2.86 10.70 -19.54
C GLY A 7 -2.03 10.45 -18.28
N ALA A 8 -1.01 11.29 -18.03
CA ALA A 8 -0.20 11.22 -16.81
C ALA A 8 -1.05 11.46 -15.55
N LEU A 9 -1.93 12.46 -15.56
CA LEU A 9 -2.82 12.75 -14.42
C LEU A 9 -3.76 11.57 -14.12
N TYR A 10 -4.41 11.01 -15.15
CA TYR A 10 -5.26 9.83 -14.98
C TYR A 10 -4.49 8.61 -14.49
N GLY A 11 -3.27 8.38 -15.00
CA GLY A 11 -2.40 7.29 -14.55
C GLY A 11 -2.01 7.40 -13.08
N THR A 12 -1.64 8.60 -12.62
CA THR A 12 -1.32 8.85 -11.21
C THR A 12 -2.54 8.64 -10.32
N VAL A 13 -3.72 9.13 -10.72
CA VAL A 13 -4.98 8.90 -9.98
C VAL A 13 -5.29 7.41 -9.85
N VAL A 14 -5.19 6.64 -10.94
CA VAL A 14 -5.42 5.19 -10.90
C VAL A 14 -4.42 4.49 -9.98
N THR A 15 -3.14 4.91 -10.00
CA THR A 15 -2.11 4.38 -9.11
C THR A 15 -2.43 4.62 -7.64
N ILE A 16 -2.87 5.84 -7.28
CA ILE A 16 -3.28 6.17 -5.91
C ILE A 16 -4.47 5.31 -5.48
N VAL A 17 -5.48 5.16 -6.33
CA VAL A 17 -6.65 4.32 -6.03
C VAL A 17 -6.23 2.86 -5.78
N LEU A 18 -5.36 2.32 -6.63
CA LEU A 18 -4.87 0.95 -6.47
C LEU A 18 -4.05 0.77 -5.19
N ALA A 19 -3.24 1.78 -4.80
CA ALA A 19 -2.48 1.74 -3.56
C ALA A 19 -3.39 1.74 -2.32
N VAL A 20 -4.46 2.53 -2.32
CA VAL A 20 -5.47 2.51 -1.23
C VAL A 20 -6.16 1.16 -1.15
N ILE A 21 -6.54 0.57 -2.29
CA ILE A 21 -7.12 -0.77 -2.34
C ILE A 21 -6.16 -1.81 -1.78
N PHE A 22 -4.87 -1.74 -2.14
CA PHE A 22 -3.83 -2.61 -1.60
C PHE A 22 -3.73 -2.49 -0.08
N THR A 23 -3.64 -1.27 0.47
CA THR A 23 -3.56 -1.06 1.92
C THR A 23 -4.80 -1.58 2.66
N PHE A 24 -5.99 -1.43 2.06
CA PHE A 24 -7.22 -2.00 2.62
C PHE A 24 -7.15 -3.53 2.70
N PHE A 25 -6.79 -4.20 1.59
CA PHE A 25 -6.67 -5.66 1.58
C PHE A 25 -5.55 -6.17 2.50
N GLN A 26 -4.44 -5.43 2.63
CA GLN A 26 -3.39 -5.74 3.60
C GLN A 26 -3.93 -5.70 5.05
N GLY A 27 -4.78 -4.72 5.37
CA GLY A 27 -5.47 -4.66 6.66
C GLY A 27 -6.45 -5.83 6.88
N VAL A 28 -7.17 -6.24 5.83
CA VAL A 28 -8.03 -7.43 5.88
C VAL A 28 -7.21 -8.69 6.15
N GLU A 29 -6.09 -8.89 5.45
CA GLU A 29 -5.16 -10.01 5.67
C GLU A 29 -4.72 -10.10 7.14
N TYR A 30 -4.35 -8.97 7.75
CA TYR A 30 -3.95 -8.94 9.16
C TYR A 30 -5.11 -9.27 10.11
N SER A 31 -6.35 -8.88 9.76
CA SER A 31 -7.52 -9.16 10.59
C SER A 31 -7.98 -10.62 10.54
N VAL A 32 -7.74 -11.32 9.43
CA VAL A 32 -8.18 -12.72 9.23
C VAL A 32 -7.07 -13.75 9.46
N SER A 33 -5.83 -13.31 9.64
CA SER A 33 -4.69 -14.19 9.90
C SER A 33 -4.86 -14.93 11.23
N SER A 34 -4.59 -16.23 11.23
CA SER A 34 -4.72 -17.09 12.43
C SER A 34 -3.55 -16.97 13.40
N PHE A 35 -2.63 -16.04 13.16
CA PHE A 35 -1.42 -15.81 13.94
C PHE A 35 -1.16 -14.32 14.07
N THR A 36 -0.47 -13.95 15.14
CA THR A 36 -0.13 -12.58 15.52
C THR A 36 1.38 -12.33 15.38
N ILE A 37 1.81 -11.09 15.57
CA ILE A 37 3.23 -10.71 15.52
C ILE A 37 4.07 -11.42 16.60
N SER A 38 3.43 -11.79 17.72
CA SER A 38 4.07 -12.49 18.83
C SER A 38 4.11 -14.01 18.64
N ASP A 39 3.48 -14.54 17.60
CA ASP A 39 3.42 -15.98 17.36
C ASP A 39 4.62 -16.46 16.56
N SER A 40 5.55 -17.11 17.26
CA SER A 40 6.73 -17.76 16.70
C SER A 40 7.63 -16.85 15.85
N VAL A 41 8.71 -17.41 15.30
CA VAL A 41 9.59 -16.68 14.38
C VAL A 41 8.85 -16.33 13.08
N TYR A 42 7.92 -17.17 12.63
CA TYR A 42 7.18 -16.94 11.40
C TYR A 42 6.30 -15.68 11.48
N GLY A 43 5.49 -15.54 12.53
CA GLY A 43 4.62 -14.37 12.71
C GLY A 43 5.42 -13.08 12.82
N SER A 44 6.50 -13.10 13.61
CA SER A 44 7.41 -11.95 13.72
C SER A 44 8.01 -11.54 12.36
N CYS A 45 8.53 -12.48 11.57
CA CYS A 45 9.10 -12.17 10.25
C CYS A 45 8.03 -11.72 9.24
N PHE A 46 6.86 -12.36 9.25
CA PHE A 46 5.75 -12.04 8.35
C PHE A 46 5.26 -10.60 8.56
N TYR A 47 4.87 -10.25 9.79
CA TYR A 47 4.33 -8.91 10.10
C TYR A 47 5.39 -7.81 9.98
N PHE A 48 6.66 -8.09 10.28
CA PHE A 48 7.72 -7.11 10.07
C PHE A 48 7.95 -6.84 8.58
N GLY A 49 8.08 -7.88 7.75
CA GLY A 49 8.33 -7.74 6.32
C GLY A 49 7.18 -7.06 5.59
N THR A 50 5.96 -7.57 5.76
CA THR A 50 4.75 -7.01 5.14
C THR A 50 4.38 -5.65 5.74
N GLY A 51 4.60 -5.44 7.04
CA GLY A 51 4.33 -4.18 7.71
C GLY A 51 5.25 -3.05 7.27
N PHE A 52 6.56 -3.31 7.14
CA PHE A 52 7.52 -2.31 6.64
C PHE A 52 7.23 -1.95 5.18
N HIS A 53 6.92 -2.93 4.35
CA HIS A 53 6.47 -2.69 2.98
C HIS A 53 5.16 -1.88 2.95
N GLY A 54 4.17 -2.22 3.79
CA GLY A 54 2.92 -1.48 3.92
C GLY A 54 3.12 -0.01 4.30
N LEU A 55 4.04 0.27 5.24
CA LEU A 55 4.46 1.63 5.58
C LEU A 55 5.04 2.35 4.37
N HIS A 56 5.95 1.70 3.63
CA HIS A 56 6.54 2.28 2.42
C HIS A 56 5.48 2.64 1.37
N VAL A 57 4.49 1.77 1.16
CA VAL A 57 3.36 2.02 0.24
C VAL A 57 2.51 3.21 0.71
N MET A 58 2.21 3.33 2.00
CA MET A 58 1.43 4.46 2.54
C MET A 58 2.16 5.81 2.34
N ILE A 59 3.46 5.86 2.60
CA ILE A 59 4.27 7.07 2.36
C ILE A 59 4.33 7.40 0.87
N GLY A 60 4.56 6.40 0.01
CA GLY A 60 4.56 6.58 -1.44
C GLY A 60 3.22 7.11 -1.97
N THR A 61 2.11 6.62 -1.42
CA THR A 61 0.76 7.10 -1.76
C THR A 61 0.58 8.57 -1.36
N ALA A 62 1.04 8.97 -0.17
CA ALA A 62 1.00 10.37 0.26
C ALA A 62 1.84 11.27 -0.65
N PHE A 63 3.01 10.81 -1.08
CA PHE A 63 3.87 11.56 -2.01
C PHE A 63 3.22 11.74 -3.38
N LEU A 64 2.62 10.68 -3.94
CA LEU A 64 1.89 10.77 -5.20
C LEU A 64 0.65 11.66 -5.09
N ALA A 65 -0.06 11.63 -3.96
CA ALA A 65 -1.24 12.47 -3.73
C ALA A 65 -0.90 13.96 -3.60
N VAL A 66 0.23 14.30 -2.96
CA VAL A 66 0.71 15.70 -2.88
C VAL A 66 1.23 16.20 -4.24
N GLY A 67 1.84 15.31 -5.04
CA GLY A 67 2.36 15.65 -6.36
C GLY A 67 1.33 15.64 -7.49
N LEU A 68 0.08 15.26 -7.20
CA LEU A 68 -1.05 15.27 -8.14
C LEU A 68 -1.61 16.68 -8.34
#